data_AF-A0A956DEL9-F1
#
_entry.id   AF-A0A956DEL9-F1
#
_cell.length_a   1.000
_cell.length_b   1.000
_cell.length_c   1.000
_cell.angle_alpha   90.00
_cell.angle_beta   90.00
_cell.angle_gamma   90.00
#
_symmetry.space_group_name_H-M   'P 1'
#
loop_
_entity.id
_entity.type
_entity.pdbx_description
1 polymer ?
#
loop_
_entity_poly.entity_id
_entity_poly.type
_entity_poly.pdbx_seq_one_letter_code
_entity_poly.pdbx_strand_id
1 'polypeptide(L)'
;VTDPEAAVVKALEPHVSGAFRRGLTGSTYNAGMGLFMISEMAKLTAGRFLLATRGATLWLRGNLEDVSNHQMDLLPRLGFPGTLVAFELPFGEPADHDGLVSVITQRASERTPSRDTSVWVRFEAPPPGTDSFLVSAVIEDVERAHELSRTSLQPLLFARKPIALDFRNMRVCTQSFLHALLFEAIRLSWATQTPIYVEQASPGVETGIRLVDNYARGG
;
A
#
# COMPACT_ATOMS: atom_id res chain seq x y z
N VAL A 1 16.13 3.25 12.71
CA VAL A 1 17.26 4.16 12.42
C VAL A 1 17.60 4.84 13.73
N THR A 2 18.86 4.78 14.18
CA THR A 2 19.31 5.35 15.46
C THR A 2 19.84 6.78 15.33
N ASP A 3 20.12 7.22 14.09
CA ASP A 3 20.52 8.58 13.76
C ASP A 3 19.28 9.44 13.40
N PRO A 4 18.99 10.53 14.14
CA PRO A 4 17.88 11.44 13.85
C PRO A 4 17.93 12.06 12.45
N GLU A 5 19.11 12.38 11.94
CA GLU A 5 19.26 13.01 10.62
C GLU A 5 18.88 12.03 9.50
N ALA A 6 19.45 10.81 9.54
CA ALA A 6 19.05 9.74 8.64
C ALA A 6 17.55 9.37 8.79
N ALA A 7 16.99 9.45 10.00
CA ALA A 7 15.57 9.15 10.22
C ALA A 7 14.64 10.18 9.56
N VAL A 8 14.99 11.47 9.58
CA VAL A 8 14.20 12.54 8.96
C VAL A 8 14.26 12.46 7.43
N VAL A 9 15.43 12.16 6.86
CA VAL A 9 15.55 11.91 5.42
C VAL A 9 14.74 10.67 5.02
N LYS A 10 14.87 9.58 5.78
CA LYS A 10 14.13 8.34 5.53
C LYS A 10 12.62 8.50 5.67
N ALA A 11 12.14 9.39 6.55
CA ALA A 11 10.71 9.67 6.71
C ALA A 11 10.04 10.22 5.45
N LEU A 12 10.83 10.75 4.51
CA LEU A 12 10.35 11.19 3.19
C LEU A 12 10.20 10.06 2.19
N GLU A 13 10.63 8.83 2.49
CA GLU A 13 10.41 7.65 1.63
C GLU A 13 8.96 7.16 1.74
N PRO A 14 8.42 6.54 0.66
CA PRO A 14 7.07 6.01 0.69
C PRO A 14 6.93 4.94 1.78
N HIS A 15 5.81 4.98 2.50
CA HIS A 15 5.45 4.04 3.56
C HIS A 15 6.36 4.04 4.81
N VAL A 16 7.20 5.06 4.99
CA VAL A 16 8.06 5.17 6.20
C VAL A 16 7.40 6.01 7.30
N SER A 17 6.67 7.06 6.96
CA SER A 17 6.13 8.03 7.94
C SER A 17 4.73 7.67 8.48
N GLY A 18 4.63 6.70 9.38
CA GLY A 18 3.36 6.37 10.04
C GLY A 18 3.17 7.11 11.38
N ALA A 19 2.28 8.11 11.44
CA ALA A 19 2.03 8.90 12.65
C ALA A 19 0.84 8.42 13.52
N PHE A 20 0.12 7.36 13.15
CA PHE A 20 -1.09 6.96 13.87
C PHE A 20 -1.04 5.50 14.33
N ARG A 21 -1.40 5.26 15.59
CA ARG A 21 -1.77 3.92 16.07
C ARG A 21 -2.86 3.39 15.13
N ARG A 22 -2.70 2.14 14.68
CA ARG A 22 -3.68 1.41 13.85
C ARG A 22 -5.10 1.66 14.38
N GLY A 23 -5.99 2.20 13.53
CA GLY A 23 -7.43 2.30 13.82
C GLY A 23 -8.06 3.69 13.85
N LEU A 24 -7.32 4.78 13.65
CA LEU A 24 -7.90 6.14 13.68
C LEU A 24 -7.63 6.88 12.35
N THR A 25 -8.52 6.65 11.38
CA THR A 25 -8.74 7.40 10.12
C THR A 25 -7.71 7.24 8.97
N GLY A 26 -8.26 7.15 7.75
CA GLY A 26 -7.53 7.07 6.48
C GLY A 26 -7.24 5.64 6.04
N SER A 27 -7.64 5.27 4.83
CA SER A 27 -7.33 3.95 4.23
C SER A 27 -5.83 3.61 4.34
N THR A 28 -5.50 2.34 4.57
CA THR A 28 -4.12 1.82 4.74
C THR A 28 -3.22 2.10 3.53
N TYR A 29 -3.81 2.46 2.38
CA TYR A 29 -3.10 2.97 1.20
C TYR A 29 -2.38 4.31 1.44
N ASN A 30 -2.76 5.09 2.46
CA ASN A 30 -2.25 6.43 2.71
C ASN A 30 -1.33 6.53 3.94
N ALA A 31 -1.15 5.45 4.71
CA ALA A 31 -0.26 5.43 5.86
C ALA A 31 1.21 5.50 5.40
N GLY A 32 1.92 6.55 5.79
CA GLY A 32 3.31 6.77 5.36
C GLY A 32 3.48 7.40 3.97
N MET A 33 2.40 7.81 3.32
CA MET A 33 2.47 8.50 2.03
C MET A 33 2.44 10.02 2.14
N GLY A 34 1.87 10.58 3.21
CA GLY A 34 1.68 12.02 3.35
C GLY A 34 2.96 12.84 3.22
N LEU A 35 4.03 12.49 3.95
CA LEU A 35 5.31 13.20 3.86
C LEU A 35 5.99 13.01 2.50
N PHE A 36 5.91 11.81 1.93
CA PHE A 36 6.42 11.55 0.59
C PHE A 36 5.74 12.46 -0.43
N MET A 37 4.40 12.49 -0.45
CA MET A 37 3.60 13.29 -1.38
C MET A 37 3.95 14.77 -1.31
N ILE A 38 3.89 15.38 -0.12
CA ILE A 38 4.15 16.82 0.02
C ILE A 38 5.62 17.17 -0.26
N SER A 39 6.57 16.27 0.03
CA SER A 39 7.98 16.49 -0.32
C SER A 39 8.22 16.43 -1.82
N GLU A 40 7.59 15.49 -2.54
CA GLU A 40 7.70 15.40 -4.00
C GLU A 40 6.96 16.55 -4.68
N MET A 41 5.81 16.99 -4.15
CA MET A 41 5.14 18.21 -4.61
C MET A 41 6.06 19.42 -4.52
N ALA A 42 6.75 19.61 -3.38
CA ALA A 42 7.71 20.70 -3.22
C ALA A 42 8.87 20.60 -4.22
N LYS A 43 9.39 19.39 -4.53
CA LYS A 43 10.42 19.20 -5.56
C LYS A 43 9.93 19.58 -6.95
N LEU A 44 8.76 19.09 -7.34
CA LEU A 44 8.19 19.25 -8.69
C LEU A 44 7.73 20.67 -8.98
N THR A 45 7.28 21.40 -7.95
CA THR A 45 6.72 22.75 -8.10
C THR A 45 7.69 23.86 -7.75
N ALA A 46 8.95 23.55 -7.41
CA ALA A 46 9.86 24.48 -6.74
C ALA A 46 9.28 25.13 -5.49
N GLY A 47 8.45 24.36 -4.79
CA GLY A 47 8.02 24.66 -3.44
C GLY A 47 9.14 24.46 -2.42
N ARG A 48 8.80 24.72 -1.17
CA ARG A 48 9.67 24.52 -0.02
C ARG A 48 9.01 23.57 0.96
N PHE A 49 9.82 22.80 1.66
CA PHE A 49 9.35 21.84 2.64
C PHE A 49 10.29 21.81 3.84
N LEU A 50 9.72 21.84 5.05
CA LEU A 50 10.42 21.75 6.33
C LEU A 50 9.85 20.57 7.11
N LEU A 51 10.73 19.70 7.58
CA LEU A 51 10.42 18.67 8.55
C LEU A 51 11.36 18.83 9.75
N ALA A 52 10.82 19.30 10.87
CA ALA A 52 11.55 19.39 12.12
C ALA A 52 10.97 18.40 13.13
N THR A 53 11.82 17.60 13.74
CA THR A 53 11.45 16.66 14.80
C THR A 53 12.50 16.65 15.90
N ARG A 54 12.36 15.77 16.89
CA ARG A 54 13.31 15.66 17.99
C ARG A 54 14.68 15.22 17.46
N GLY A 55 15.63 16.15 17.45
CA GLY A 55 17.04 15.88 17.15
C GLY A 55 17.48 16.13 15.71
N ALA A 56 16.58 16.46 14.79
CA ALA A 56 16.94 16.80 13.41
C ALA A 56 15.89 17.69 12.74
N THR A 57 16.36 18.53 11.82
CA THR A 57 15.53 19.39 10.99
C THR A 57 16.02 19.33 9.56
N LEU A 58 15.10 19.03 8.64
CA LEU A 58 15.35 18.94 7.22
C LEU A 58 14.62 20.08 6.51
N TRP A 59 15.36 20.80 5.67
CA TRP A 59 14.84 21.82 4.79
C TRP A 59 15.05 21.38 3.34
N LEU A 60 13.99 21.41 2.55
CA LEU A 60 13.97 21.02 1.15
C LEU A 60 13.49 22.18 0.29
N ARG A 61 14.19 22.42 -0.81
CA ARG A 61 13.83 23.41 -1.84
C ARG A 61 13.82 22.73 -3.20
N GLY A 62 12.69 22.78 -3.90
CA GLY A 62 12.63 22.36 -5.29
C GLY A 62 13.28 23.39 -6.22
N ASN A 63 13.52 22.98 -7.45
CA ASN A 63 14.14 23.80 -8.49
C ASN A 63 13.38 23.61 -9.81
N LEU A 64 12.89 24.72 -10.40
CA LEU A 64 12.13 24.66 -11.66
C LEU A 64 13.03 24.40 -12.87
N GLU A 65 14.30 24.84 -12.82
CA GLU A 65 15.23 24.71 -13.94
C GLU A 65 15.75 23.28 -14.07
N ASP A 66 15.80 22.56 -12.94
CA ASP A 66 16.17 21.15 -12.90
C ASP A 66 15.45 20.44 -11.74
N VAL A 67 14.34 19.78 -12.08
CA VAL A 67 13.49 19.02 -11.16
C VAL A 67 14.23 17.88 -10.45
N SER A 68 15.36 17.41 -11.02
CA SER A 68 16.20 16.40 -10.39
C SER A 68 17.14 17.01 -9.33
N ASN A 69 17.50 18.28 -9.49
CA ASN A 69 18.44 19.02 -8.66
C ASN A 69 17.72 19.88 -7.59
N HIS A 70 17.11 19.18 -6.64
CA HIS A 70 16.53 19.77 -5.44
C HIS A 70 17.57 19.88 -4.33
N GLN A 71 17.48 20.92 -3.51
CA GLN A 71 18.40 21.12 -2.37
C GLN A 71 17.79 20.55 -1.10
N MET A 72 18.57 19.75 -0.38
CA MET A 72 18.20 19.20 0.92
C MET A 72 19.28 19.57 1.94
N ASP A 73 18.93 20.42 2.90
CA ASP A 73 19.81 20.90 3.96
C ASP A 73 19.37 20.31 5.30
N LEU A 74 20.30 19.66 6.00
CA LEU A 74 20.12 19.28 7.41
C LEU A 74 20.55 20.46 8.28
N LEU A 75 19.59 21.07 8.96
CA LEU A 75 19.84 22.25 9.79
C LEU A 75 20.38 21.84 11.17
N PRO A 76 21.39 22.53 11.71
CA PRO A 76 22.01 22.15 12.99
C PRO A 76 21.01 22.20 14.15
N ARG A 77 20.79 21.05 14.81
CA ARG A 77 20.17 20.82 16.15
C ARG A 77 19.03 21.77 16.60
N LEU A 78 18.24 22.30 15.68
CA LEU A 78 16.97 22.96 15.96
C LEU A 78 15.86 21.90 16.07
N GLY A 79 16.01 20.98 17.03
CA GLY A 79 15.01 19.92 17.22
C GLY A 79 13.71 20.51 17.77
N PHE A 80 12.57 20.07 17.23
CA PHE A 80 11.26 20.45 17.76
C PHE A 80 10.82 19.40 18.80
N PRO A 81 10.18 19.79 19.93
CA PRO A 81 9.75 18.84 20.96
C PRO A 81 8.63 17.87 20.50
N GLY A 82 8.05 18.11 19.32
CA GLY A 82 7.16 17.20 18.59
C GLY A 82 7.59 17.08 17.13
N THR A 83 6.64 16.98 16.21
CA THR A 83 6.91 17.04 14.76
C THR A 83 6.26 18.29 14.19
N LEU A 84 7.06 19.17 13.59
CA LEU A 84 6.61 20.29 12.79
C LEU A 84 6.84 19.96 11.31
N VAL A 85 5.78 20.09 10.53
CA VAL A 85 5.81 19.97 9.08
C VAL A 85 5.29 21.28 8.51
N ALA A 86 6.09 21.94 7.68
CA ALA A 86 5.65 23.12 6.93
C ALA A 86 5.98 22.91 5.45
N PHE A 87 5.10 23.38 4.57
CA PHE A 87 5.36 23.37 3.14
C PHE A 87 4.78 24.62 2.50
N GLU A 88 5.45 25.09 1.46
CA GLU A 88 5.05 26.22 0.64
C GLU A 88 5.04 25.76 -0.80
N LEU A 89 3.97 26.08 -1.52
CA LEU A 89 3.86 25.86 -2.97
C LEU A 89 3.73 27.24 -3.63
N PRO A 90 4.35 27.47 -4.80
CA PRO A 90 4.17 28.73 -5.51
C PRO A 90 2.70 28.94 -5.86
N PHE A 91 2.25 30.20 -5.78
CA PHE A 91 0.89 30.58 -6.08
C PHE A 91 0.67 30.68 -7.60
N GLY A 92 -0.30 29.94 -8.11
CA GLY A 92 -0.61 29.81 -9.53
C GLY A 92 -1.10 28.38 -9.81
N GLU A 93 -2.07 28.20 -10.71
CA GLU A 93 -2.57 26.86 -11.03
C GLU A 93 -1.43 25.99 -11.57
N PRO A 94 -1.12 24.83 -10.96
CA PRO A 94 -0.62 23.75 -11.78
C PRO A 94 -1.76 23.40 -12.72
N ALA A 95 -1.62 23.74 -14.01
CA ALA A 95 -2.62 23.43 -15.03
C ALA A 95 -2.96 21.92 -15.12
N ASP A 96 -2.20 21.06 -14.44
CA ASP A 96 -2.36 19.61 -14.39
C ASP A 96 -2.07 19.04 -12.98
N HIS A 97 -3.01 19.23 -12.06
CA HIS A 97 -2.95 18.62 -10.72
C HIS A 97 -2.93 17.08 -10.79
N ASP A 98 -3.75 16.50 -11.68
CA ASP A 98 -3.91 15.06 -11.79
C ASP A 98 -2.66 14.38 -12.36
N GLY A 99 -2.02 15.00 -13.35
CA GLY A 99 -0.72 14.57 -13.86
C GLY A 99 0.39 14.67 -12.82
N LEU A 100 0.38 15.72 -11.98
CA LEU A 100 1.36 15.84 -10.89
C LEU A 100 1.19 14.72 -9.85
N VAL A 101 -0.03 14.41 -9.44
CA VAL A 101 -0.33 13.29 -8.55
C VAL A 101 0.05 11.94 -9.19
N SER A 102 -0.21 11.76 -10.48
CA SER A 102 0.17 10.56 -11.24
C SER A 102 1.68 10.34 -11.25
N VAL A 103 2.47 11.37 -11.55
CA VAL A 103 3.94 11.32 -11.54
C VAL A 103 4.48 10.97 -10.16
N ILE A 104 3.94 11.58 -9.10
CA ILE A 104 4.36 11.28 -7.73
C ILE A 104 4.02 9.83 -7.36
N THR A 105 2.85 9.35 -7.75
CA THR A 105 2.42 7.96 -7.51
C THR A 105 3.32 6.96 -8.25
N GLN A 106 3.71 7.27 -9.49
CA GLN A 106 4.67 6.48 -10.24
C GLN A 106 6.04 6.44 -9.52
N ARG A 107 6.57 7.59 -9.08
CA ARG A 107 7.84 7.65 -8.31
C ARG A 107 7.76 6.86 -7.00
N ALA A 108 6.61 6.87 -6.33
CA ALA A 108 6.38 6.04 -5.15
C ALA A 108 6.51 4.56 -5.48
N SER A 109 5.93 4.12 -6.61
CA SER A 109 6.00 2.72 -7.05
C SER A 109 7.43 2.28 -7.42
N GLU A 110 8.22 3.16 -8.04
CA GLU A 110 9.61 2.89 -8.42
C GLU A 110 10.56 2.83 -7.21
N ARG A 111 10.30 3.65 -6.18
CA ARG A 111 11.14 3.77 -4.98
C ARG A 111 10.70 2.89 -3.83
N THR A 112 9.47 2.38 -3.87
CA THR A 112 9.06 1.33 -2.95
C THR A 112 9.90 0.11 -3.33
N PRO A 113 10.86 -0.33 -2.48
CA PRO A 113 11.63 -1.52 -2.81
C PRO A 113 10.64 -2.62 -3.14
N SER A 114 10.94 -3.43 -4.17
CA SER A 114 10.28 -4.72 -4.35
C SER A 114 10.60 -5.51 -3.08
N ARG A 115 9.79 -5.30 -2.03
CA ARG A 115 9.74 -6.19 -0.89
C ARG A 115 9.61 -7.54 -1.54
N ASP A 116 10.50 -8.44 -1.20
CA ASP A 116 10.45 -9.82 -1.63
C ASP A 116 9.06 -10.35 -1.22
N THR A 117 8.11 -10.19 -2.14
CA THR A 117 6.73 -10.54 -1.95
C THR A 117 6.74 -11.98 -2.33
N SER A 118 6.90 -12.86 -1.35
CA SER A 118 6.21 -14.13 -1.43
C SER A 118 4.73 -13.79 -1.59
N VAL A 119 4.29 -13.56 -2.83
CA VAL A 119 2.92 -13.25 -3.16
C VAL A 119 2.21 -14.57 -2.95
N TRP A 120 1.65 -14.75 -1.76
CA TRP A 120 0.88 -15.95 -1.46
C TRP A 120 -0.48 -15.93 -2.14
N VAL A 121 -0.90 -14.80 -2.72
CA VAL A 121 -2.05 -14.71 -3.64
C VAL A 121 -1.57 -14.61 -5.08
N ARG A 122 -1.65 -15.71 -5.83
CA ARG A 122 -1.03 -15.81 -7.15
C ARG A 122 -2.08 -15.81 -8.26
N PHE A 123 -1.91 -14.96 -9.25
CA PHE A 123 -2.76 -14.88 -10.44
C PHE A 123 -2.17 -15.75 -11.56
N GLU A 124 -1.96 -17.03 -11.26
CA GLU A 124 -1.38 -18.02 -12.16
C GLU A 124 -2.09 -19.36 -11.99
N ALA A 125 -1.87 -20.28 -12.94
CA ALA A 125 -2.45 -21.61 -12.87
C ALA A 125 -1.93 -22.39 -11.64
N PRO A 126 -2.81 -23.06 -10.88
CA PRO A 126 -2.39 -23.84 -9.72
C PRO A 126 -1.63 -25.11 -10.13
N PRO A 127 -0.75 -25.63 -9.25
CA PRO A 127 -0.14 -26.94 -9.42
C PRO A 127 -1.21 -28.05 -9.56
N PRO A 128 -0.91 -29.13 -10.32
CA PRO A 128 -1.81 -30.27 -10.42
C PRO A 128 -2.16 -30.86 -9.04
N GLY A 129 -3.45 -31.15 -8.81
CA GLY A 129 -3.94 -31.69 -7.54
C GLY A 129 -4.26 -30.65 -6.46
N THR A 130 -4.21 -29.35 -6.79
CA THR A 130 -4.69 -28.27 -5.91
C THR A 130 -6.23 -28.26 -5.85
N ASP A 131 -6.79 -28.16 -4.65
CA ASP A 131 -8.24 -28.03 -4.47
C ASP A 131 -8.74 -26.69 -5.03
N SER A 132 -9.61 -26.74 -6.05
CA SER A 132 -10.17 -25.55 -6.71
C SER A 132 -11.63 -25.30 -6.30
N PHE A 133 -11.93 -24.06 -5.92
CA PHE A 133 -13.24 -23.63 -5.44
C PHE A 133 -13.87 -22.65 -6.42
N LEU A 134 -15.05 -22.99 -6.95
CA LEU A 134 -15.81 -22.09 -7.81
C LEU A 134 -16.48 -20.99 -6.98
N VAL A 135 -15.94 -19.77 -7.05
CA VAL A 135 -16.41 -18.63 -6.27
C VAL A 135 -17.80 -18.15 -6.73
N SER A 136 -18.15 -18.38 -7.98
CA SER A 136 -19.44 -17.94 -8.51
C SER A 136 -20.65 -18.58 -7.83
N ALA A 137 -20.46 -19.69 -7.11
CA ALA A 137 -21.51 -20.36 -6.35
C ALA A 137 -22.00 -19.55 -5.13
N VAL A 138 -21.26 -18.52 -4.69
CA VAL A 138 -21.57 -17.73 -3.50
C VAL A 138 -21.66 -16.21 -3.78
N ILE A 139 -21.64 -15.80 -5.06
CA ILE A 139 -21.73 -14.39 -5.46
C ILE A 139 -22.95 -13.70 -4.82
N GLU A 140 -22.73 -12.46 -4.37
CA GLU A 140 -23.72 -11.57 -3.73
C GLU A 140 -24.17 -11.99 -2.32
N ASP A 141 -23.69 -13.11 -1.79
CA ASP A 141 -23.97 -13.57 -0.43
C ASP A 141 -22.73 -13.48 0.46
N VAL A 142 -22.65 -12.40 1.25
CA VAL A 142 -21.53 -12.12 2.15
C VAL A 142 -21.45 -13.16 3.28
N GLU A 143 -22.59 -13.65 3.79
CA GLU A 143 -22.61 -14.64 4.86
C GLU A 143 -22.08 -15.98 4.37
N ARG A 144 -22.50 -16.38 3.17
CA ARG A 144 -22.05 -17.63 2.54
C ARG A 144 -20.58 -17.55 2.11
N ALA A 145 -20.09 -16.38 1.73
CA ALA A 145 -18.66 -16.14 1.50
C ALA A 145 -17.84 -16.31 2.79
N HIS A 146 -18.34 -15.79 3.91
CA HIS A 146 -17.72 -15.98 5.23
C HIS A 146 -17.71 -17.46 5.65
N GLU A 147 -18.84 -18.16 5.45
CA GLU A 147 -18.94 -19.58 5.75
C GLU A 147 -17.96 -20.38 4.92
N LEU A 148 -17.92 -20.18 3.59
CA LEU A 148 -16.97 -20.84 2.69
C LEU A 148 -15.52 -20.62 3.11
N SER A 149 -15.17 -19.37 3.47
CA SER A 149 -13.85 -19.04 3.98
C SER A 149 -13.52 -19.88 5.22
N ARG A 150 -14.39 -19.84 6.23
CA ARG A 150 -14.16 -20.45 7.54
C ARG A 150 -14.18 -21.99 7.51
N THR A 151 -15.07 -22.59 6.73
CA THR A 151 -15.30 -24.04 6.75
C THR A 151 -14.49 -24.80 5.71
N SER A 152 -14.11 -24.16 4.61
CA SER A 152 -13.40 -24.82 3.51
C SER A 152 -11.99 -24.27 3.31
N LEU A 153 -11.84 -22.94 3.18
CA LEU A 153 -10.54 -22.36 2.80
C LEU A 153 -9.55 -22.37 3.98
N GLN A 154 -9.96 -21.87 5.14
CA GLN A 154 -9.09 -21.73 6.30
C GLN A 154 -8.53 -23.09 6.78
N PRO A 155 -9.33 -24.18 6.89
CA PRO A 155 -8.79 -25.48 7.30
C PRO A 155 -7.71 -26.03 6.37
N LEU A 156 -7.84 -25.84 5.06
CA LEU A 156 -6.83 -26.25 4.08
C LEU A 156 -5.54 -25.44 4.24
N LEU A 157 -5.66 -24.12 4.42
CA LEU A 157 -4.51 -23.24 4.63
C LEU A 157 -3.79 -23.52 5.96
N PHE A 158 -4.53 -23.87 7.02
CA PHE A 158 -3.96 -24.36 8.28
C PHE A 158 -3.20 -25.67 8.08
N ALA A 159 -3.73 -26.58 7.27
CA ALA A 159 -3.08 -27.83 6.90
C ALA A 159 -1.94 -27.67 5.87
N ARG A 160 -1.58 -26.41 5.51
CA ARG A 160 -0.57 -26.06 4.50
C ARG A 160 -0.84 -26.65 3.12
N LYS A 161 -2.12 -26.80 2.77
CA LYS A 161 -2.54 -27.23 1.45
C LYS A 161 -2.84 -26.00 0.59
N PRO A 162 -2.20 -25.87 -0.59
CA PRO A 162 -2.54 -24.79 -1.50
C PRO A 162 -3.99 -24.94 -1.95
N ILE A 163 -4.61 -23.80 -2.24
CA ILE A 163 -6.00 -23.74 -2.74
C ILE A 163 -6.05 -22.89 -4.00
N ALA A 164 -7.01 -23.17 -4.86
CA ALA A 164 -7.30 -22.35 -6.04
C ALA A 164 -8.74 -21.80 -5.94
N LEU A 165 -8.92 -20.56 -6.37
CA LEU A 165 -10.21 -19.88 -6.39
C LEU A 165 -10.53 -19.52 -7.83
N ASP A 166 -11.57 -20.14 -8.39
CA ASP A 166 -12.03 -19.90 -9.75
C ASP A 166 -13.12 -18.82 -9.76
N PHE A 167 -12.79 -17.67 -10.37
CA PHE A 167 -13.66 -16.51 -10.52
C PHE A 167 -14.33 -16.44 -11.91
N ARG A 168 -14.44 -17.56 -12.61
CA ARG A 168 -15.13 -17.59 -13.91
C ARG A 168 -16.52 -16.98 -13.84
N ASN A 169 -16.89 -16.29 -14.90
CA ASN A 169 -18.15 -15.56 -15.03
C ASN A 169 -18.33 -14.40 -14.03
N MET A 170 -17.28 -13.99 -13.31
CA MET A 170 -17.31 -12.85 -12.39
C MET A 170 -16.66 -11.64 -13.05
N ARG A 171 -17.46 -10.64 -13.44
CA ARG A 171 -16.94 -9.40 -14.05
C ARG A 171 -16.43 -8.43 -13.01
N VAL A 172 -17.12 -8.32 -11.88
CA VAL A 172 -16.78 -7.46 -10.75
C VAL A 172 -17.24 -8.15 -9.47
N CYS A 173 -16.61 -7.81 -8.35
CA CYS A 173 -17.01 -8.26 -7.02
C CYS A 173 -17.07 -7.04 -6.10
N THR A 174 -18.02 -7.04 -5.18
CA THR A 174 -18.06 -6.00 -4.15
C THR A 174 -16.89 -6.17 -3.18
N GLN A 175 -16.44 -5.06 -2.60
CA GLN A 175 -15.34 -5.09 -1.63
C GLN A 175 -15.71 -5.89 -0.37
N SER A 176 -16.96 -5.77 0.10
CA SER A 176 -17.46 -6.52 1.26
C SER A 176 -17.45 -8.04 1.03
N PHE A 177 -17.84 -8.50 -0.16
CA PHE A 177 -17.80 -9.91 -0.52
C PHE A 177 -16.37 -10.46 -0.56
N LEU A 178 -15.45 -9.78 -1.26
CA LEU A 178 -14.06 -10.21 -1.32
C LEU A 178 -13.39 -10.18 0.05
N HIS A 179 -13.73 -9.19 0.88
CA HIS A 179 -13.23 -9.13 2.24
C HIS A 179 -13.73 -10.31 3.08
N ALA A 180 -15.03 -10.63 3.02
CA ALA A 180 -15.61 -11.75 3.76
C ALA A 180 -15.00 -13.10 3.35
N LEU A 181 -14.74 -13.28 2.05
CA LEU A 181 -14.15 -14.49 1.51
C LEU A 181 -12.65 -14.61 1.85
N LEU A 182 -11.88 -13.53 1.64
CA LEU A 182 -10.42 -13.62 1.52
C LEU A 182 -9.63 -13.06 2.69
N PHE A 183 -10.19 -12.16 3.51
CA PHE A 183 -9.38 -11.43 4.50
C PHE A 183 -8.60 -12.35 5.44
N GLU A 184 -9.28 -13.24 6.15
CA GLU A 184 -8.61 -14.19 7.06
C GLU A 184 -7.85 -15.29 6.31
N ALA A 185 -8.35 -15.74 5.15
CA ALA A 185 -7.65 -16.72 4.32
C ALA A 185 -6.27 -16.19 3.87
N ILE A 186 -6.18 -14.93 3.44
CA ILE A 186 -4.91 -14.31 3.06
C ILE A 186 -3.98 -14.19 4.27
N ARG A 187 -4.49 -13.77 5.43
CA ARG A 187 -3.67 -13.71 6.67
C ARG A 187 -3.08 -15.07 7.02
N LEU A 188 -3.88 -16.13 6.94
CA LEU A 188 -3.42 -17.49 7.18
C LEU A 188 -2.43 -17.96 6.13
N SER A 189 -2.70 -17.71 4.86
CA SER A 189 -1.80 -18.01 3.74
C SER A 189 -0.41 -17.39 3.94
N TRP A 190 -0.34 -16.16 4.47
CA TRP A 190 0.91 -15.54 4.91
C TRP A 190 1.56 -16.23 6.10
N ALA A 191 0.78 -16.49 7.15
CA ALA A 191 1.29 -17.12 8.38
C ALA A 191 1.80 -18.55 8.16
N THR A 192 1.16 -19.29 7.25
CA THR A 192 1.50 -20.69 6.96
C THR A 192 2.35 -20.85 5.71
N GLN A 193 2.68 -19.76 5.01
CA GLN A 193 3.46 -19.74 3.78
C GLN A 193 2.87 -20.68 2.71
N THR A 194 1.53 -20.65 2.58
CA THR A 194 0.77 -21.55 1.71
C THR A 194 0.03 -20.73 0.64
N PRO A 195 0.27 -20.96 -0.65
CA PRO A 195 -0.30 -20.12 -1.69
C PRO A 195 -1.80 -20.36 -1.93
N ILE A 196 -2.51 -19.27 -2.22
CA ILE A 196 -3.83 -19.17 -2.79
C ILE A 196 -3.66 -18.80 -4.26
N TYR A 197 -4.11 -19.64 -5.17
CA TYR A 197 -4.13 -19.39 -6.60
C TYR A 197 -5.48 -18.78 -6.99
N VAL A 198 -5.45 -17.83 -7.92
CA VAL A 198 -6.62 -17.13 -8.45
C VAL A 198 -6.71 -17.47 -9.94
N GLU A 199 -7.79 -18.16 -10.31
CA GLU A 199 -8.06 -18.60 -11.68
C GLU A 199 -9.20 -17.79 -12.30
N GLN A 200 -9.08 -17.48 -13.59
CA GLN A 200 -10.14 -16.89 -14.42
C GLN A 200 -10.78 -15.60 -13.85
N ALA A 201 -10.04 -14.82 -13.05
CA ALA A 201 -10.48 -13.53 -12.57
C ALA A 201 -10.45 -12.48 -13.68
N SER A 202 -11.48 -11.64 -13.75
CA SER A 202 -11.43 -10.45 -14.60
C SER A 202 -10.47 -9.40 -14.00
N PRO A 203 -9.98 -8.42 -14.79
CA PRO A 203 -9.15 -7.34 -14.26
C PRO A 203 -9.79 -6.56 -13.09
N GLY A 204 -11.11 -6.42 -13.10
CA GLY A 204 -11.86 -5.78 -12.01
C GLY A 204 -11.86 -6.59 -10.72
N VAL A 205 -11.98 -7.92 -10.83
CA VAL A 205 -11.90 -8.84 -9.71
C VAL A 205 -10.48 -8.90 -9.15
N GLU A 206 -9.45 -8.98 -10.02
CA GLU A 206 -8.05 -8.95 -9.58
C GLU A 206 -7.72 -7.70 -8.78
N THR A 207 -8.18 -6.53 -9.25
CA THR A 207 -7.99 -5.26 -8.55
C THR A 207 -8.59 -5.31 -7.15
N GLY A 208 -9.81 -5.85 -7.02
CA GLY A 208 -10.45 -6.05 -5.72
C GLY A 208 -9.70 -7.02 -4.80
N ILE A 209 -9.20 -8.13 -5.34
CA ILE A 209 -8.43 -9.12 -4.57
C ILE A 209 -7.12 -8.49 -4.06
N ARG A 210 -6.40 -7.75 -4.91
CA ARG A 210 -5.17 -7.04 -4.53
C ARG A 210 -5.42 -6.02 -3.41
N LEU A 211 -6.56 -5.34 -3.45
CA LEU A 211 -6.98 -4.41 -2.39
C LEU A 211 -7.13 -5.14 -1.04
N VAL A 212 -7.80 -6.29 -1.02
CA VAL A 212 -7.98 -7.10 0.19
C VAL A 212 -6.66 -7.70 0.68
N ASP A 213 -5.80 -8.18 -0.23
CA ASP A 213 -4.47 -8.68 0.12
C ASP A 213 -3.60 -7.60 0.78
N ASN A 214 -3.62 -6.38 0.26
CA ASN A 214 -2.94 -5.25 0.88
C ASN A 214 -3.49 -4.93 2.28
N TYR A 215 -4.82 -5.00 2.44
CA TYR A 215 -5.48 -4.76 3.72
C TYR A 215 -5.13 -5.84 4.76
N ALA A 216 -5.17 -7.12 4.37
CA ALA A 216 -4.86 -8.28 5.21
C ALA A 216 -3.42 -8.28 5.74
N ARG A 217 -2.46 -7.81 4.94
CA ARG A 217 -1.03 -7.73 5.28
C ARG A 217 -0.65 -6.53 6.14
N GLY A 218 -1.47 -5.48 6.12
CA GLY A 218 -1.22 -4.20 6.79
C GLY A 218 -1.86 -4.05 8.17
N GLY A 219 -2.67 -5.02 8.59
CA GLY A 219 -3.35 -5.09 9.89
C GLY A 219 -2.43 -5.34 11.07
#